data_AF-A0A1G0WH40-F1
#
_entry.id   AF-A0A1G0WH40-F1
#
_cell.length_a   1.000
_cell.length_b   1.000
_cell.length_c   1.000
_cell.angle_alpha   90.00
_cell.angle_beta   90.00
_cell.angle_gamma   90.00
#
_symmetry.space_group_name_H-M   'P 1'
#
loop_
_entity.id
_entity.type
_entity.pdbx_description
1 polymer ?
#
loop_
_entity_poly.entity_id
_entity_poly.type
_entity_poly.pdbx_seq_one_letter_code
_entity_poly.pdbx_strand_id
1 'polypeptide(L)'
;MIISQDTKEVVKFLQDSSGGNLRKPNDLEIFLEIGATFGQENLINDFIFNGASIWYLFEALKKTKQGEEGFNKLDVELKDNLIKFQSQINTFISFSDDGTNQRIKNVYLQNTQGAYLNLLDLAHDLSELKYVQNKMKSKK
;
A
#
# COMPACT_ATOMS: atom_id res chain seq x y z
N MET A 1 -15.62 -8.54 -8.35
CA MET A 1 -16.03 -7.57 -7.32
C MET A 1 -16.47 -6.28 -8.00
N ILE A 2 -17.43 -5.55 -7.43
CA ILE A 2 -17.87 -4.25 -7.94
C ILE A 2 -17.33 -3.18 -6.98
N ILE A 3 -16.55 -2.22 -7.49
CA ILE A 3 -16.08 -1.08 -6.69
C ILE A 3 -17.23 -0.06 -6.58
N SER A 4 -17.60 0.27 -5.34
CA SER A 4 -18.65 1.25 -5.03
C SER A 4 -18.26 2.67 -5.47
N GLN A 5 -19.26 3.54 -5.65
CA GLN A 5 -18.98 4.94 -5.98
C GLN A 5 -18.23 5.64 -4.84
N ASP A 6 -18.54 5.31 -3.59
CA ASP A 6 -17.88 5.90 -2.42
C ASP A 6 -16.38 5.59 -2.42
N THR A 7 -15.99 4.34 -2.67
CA THR A 7 -14.57 3.96 -2.79
C THR A 7 -13.88 4.73 -3.92
N LYS A 8 -14.53 4.88 -5.08
CA LYS A 8 -13.98 5.66 -6.21
C LYS A 8 -13.80 7.13 -5.85
N GLU A 9 -14.77 7.74 -5.20
CA GLU A 9 -14.65 9.14 -4.77
C GLU A 9 -13.56 9.33 -3.73
N VAL A 10 -13.34 8.37 -2.82
CA VAL A 10 -12.22 8.40 -1.88
C VAL A 10 -10.88 8.37 -2.62
N VAL A 11 -10.70 7.43 -3.56
CA VAL A 11 -9.45 7.32 -4.32
C VAL A 11 -9.25 8.53 -5.23
N LYS A 12 -10.31 9.05 -5.85
CA LYS A 12 -10.27 10.28 -6.64
C LYS A 12 -9.87 11.50 -5.80
N PHE A 13 -10.47 11.67 -4.62
CA PHE A 13 -10.07 12.71 -3.69
C PHE A 13 -8.59 12.59 -3.31
N LEU A 14 -8.08 11.37 -3.12
CA LEU A 14 -6.67 11.13 -2.84
C LEU A 14 -5.78 11.42 -4.05
N GLN A 15 -6.23 11.09 -5.27
CA GLN A 15 -5.55 11.45 -6.52
C GLN A 15 -5.38 12.96 -6.62
N ASP A 16 -6.45 13.72 -6.40
CA ASP A 16 -6.44 15.18 -6.46
C ASP A 16 -5.55 15.77 -5.35
N SER A 17 -5.65 15.24 -4.13
CA SER A 17 -4.89 15.70 -2.97
C SER A 17 -3.38 15.43 -3.07
N SER A 18 -2.99 14.39 -3.80
CA SER A 18 -1.58 14.05 -4.08
C SER A 18 -1.03 14.75 -5.33
N GLY A 19 -1.82 15.64 -5.97
CA GLY A 19 -1.42 16.32 -7.19
C GLY A 19 -1.33 15.40 -8.40
N GLY A 20 -2.11 14.32 -8.42
CA GLY A 20 -2.15 13.37 -9.52
C GLY A 20 -1.07 12.29 -9.49
N ASN A 21 -0.41 12.06 -8.34
CA ASN A 21 0.79 11.23 -8.26
C ASN A 21 0.57 9.79 -7.76
N LEU A 22 -0.68 9.36 -7.51
CA LEU A 22 -0.92 7.95 -7.17
C LEU A 22 -0.53 7.05 -8.36
N ARG A 23 0.08 5.91 -8.05
CA ARG A 23 0.71 5.01 -9.02
C ARG A 23 -0.12 3.76 -9.29
N LYS A 24 -0.93 3.35 -8.32
CA LYS A 24 -1.80 2.17 -8.29
C LYS A 24 -3.22 2.50 -7.81
N PRO A 25 -3.87 3.58 -8.29
CA PRO A 25 -5.19 3.99 -7.78
C PRO A 25 -6.24 2.87 -7.89
N ASN A 26 -6.27 2.14 -9.01
CA ASN A 26 -7.22 1.03 -9.20
C ASN A 26 -7.01 -0.14 -8.23
N ASP A 27 -5.77 -0.40 -7.82
CA ASP A 27 -5.49 -1.47 -6.84
C ASP A 27 -5.83 -0.99 -5.43
N LEU A 28 -5.60 0.29 -5.13
CA LEU A 28 -6.02 0.91 -3.89
C LEU A 28 -7.55 0.85 -3.72
N GLU A 29 -8.32 1.09 -4.79
CA GLU A 29 -9.78 0.91 -4.78
C GLU A 29 -10.17 -0.49 -4.33
N ILE A 30 -9.51 -1.53 -4.82
CA ILE A 30 -9.82 -2.91 -4.46
C ILE A 30 -9.58 -3.18 -2.98
N PHE A 31 -8.43 -2.76 -2.44
CA PHE A 31 -8.15 -2.97 -1.03
C PHE A 31 -9.15 -2.21 -0.14
N LEU A 32 -9.44 -0.94 -0.46
CA LEU A 32 -10.42 -0.14 0.28
C LEU A 32 -11.83 -0.74 0.20
N GLU A 33 -12.25 -1.23 -0.97
CA GLU A 33 -13.56 -1.85 -1.17
C GLU A 33 -13.68 -3.16 -0.36
N ILE A 34 -12.65 -4.00 -0.36
CA ILE A 34 -12.62 -5.21 0.50
C ILE A 34 -12.75 -4.80 1.97
N GLY A 35 -11.99 -3.78 2.38
CA GLY A 35 -12.06 -3.19 3.72
C GLY A 35 -13.47 -2.81 4.15
N ALA A 36 -14.13 -2.02 3.31
CA ALA A 36 -15.47 -1.52 3.55
C ALA A 36 -16.54 -2.64 3.50
N THR A 37 -16.47 -3.51 2.49
CA THR A 37 -17.47 -4.57 2.26
C THR A 37 -17.48 -5.61 3.38
N PHE A 38 -16.31 -5.99 3.88
CA PHE A 38 -16.15 -7.09 4.83
C PHE A 38 -15.87 -6.65 6.27
N GLY A 39 -16.02 -5.35 6.58
CA GLY A 39 -15.79 -4.81 7.93
C GLY A 39 -14.36 -5.00 8.43
N GLN A 40 -13.37 -4.92 7.53
CA GLN A 40 -11.95 -5.18 7.83
C GLN A 40 -11.19 -3.88 8.15
N GLU A 41 -11.79 -3.00 8.95
CA GLU A 41 -11.23 -1.69 9.31
C GLU A 41 -9.84 -1.76 9.96
N ASN A 42 -9.62 -2.74 10.86
CA ASN A 42 -8.32 -2.93 11.51
C ASN A 42 -7.27 -3.37 10.49
N LEU A 43 -7.61 -4.33 9.61
CA LEU A 43 -6.72 -4.80 8.57
C LEU A 43 -6.33 -3.67 7.62
N ILE A 44 -7.28 -2.80 7.23
CA ILE A 44 -7.01 -1.63 6.39
C ILE A 44 -6.12 -0.62 7.09
N ASN A 45 -6.39 -0.31 8.36
CA ASN A 45 -5.57 0.66 9.10
C ASN A 45 -4.13 0.17 9.25
N ASP A 46 -3.94 -1.12 9.56
CA ASP A 46 -2.62 -1.74 9.63
C ASP A 46 -1.94 -1.78 8.26
N PHE A 47 -2.69 -2.05 7.19
CA PHE A 47 -2.19 -2.05 5.82
C PHE A 47 -1.70 -0.68 5.38
N ILE A 48 -2.48 0.37 5.64
CA ILE A 48 -2.12 1.76 5.37
C ILE A 48 -0.89 2.16 6.18
N PHE A 49 -0.84 1.79 7.46
CA PHE A 49 0.31 2.09 8.32
C PHE A 49 1.59 1.39 7.82
N ASN A 50 1.52 0.09 7.53
CA ASN A 50 2.67 -0.69 7.05
C ASN A 50 3.13 -0.21 5.67
N GLY A 51 2.21 0.09 4.76
CA GLY A 51 2.52 0.67 3.45
C GLY A 51 3.26 2.01 3.58
N ALA A 52 2.77 2.90 4.45
CA ALA A 52 3.46 4.17 4.73
C ALA A 52 4.87 3.95 5.30
N SER A 53 5.02 3.01 6.24
CA SER A 53 6.32 2.65 6.81
C SER A 53 7.31 2.14 5.76
N ILE A 54 6.87 1.24 4.88
CA ILE A 54 7.67 0.72 3.74
C ILE A 54 8.13 1.86 2.86
N TRP A 55 7.23 2.78 2.50
CA TRP A 55 7.58 3.91 1.64
C TRP A 55 8.64 4.81 2.29
N TYR A 56 8.50 5.11 3.58
CA TYR A 56 9.50 5.93 4.29
C TYR A 56 10.85 5.23 4.44
N LEU A 57 10.85 3.92 4.72
CA LEU A 57 12.09 3.13 4.77
C LEU A 57 12.78 3.11 3.40
N PHE A 58 12.03 2.92 2.32
CA PHE A 58 12.56 2.94 0.96
C PHE A 58 13.16 4.31 0.61
N GLU A 59 12.46 5.40 0.92
CA GLU A 59 12.96 6.76 0.69
C GLU A 59 14.19 7.09 1.55
N ALA A 60 14.25 6.59 2.79
CA ALA A 60 15.44 6.70 3.63
C ALA A 60 16.62 5.92 3.01
N LEU A 61 16.39 4.67 2.62
CA LEU A 61 17.42 3.81 2.02
C LEU A 61 17.98 4.40 0.72
N LYS A 62 17.14 5.04 -0.11
CA LYS A 62 17.59 5.76 -1.33
C LYS A 62 18.53 6.92 -1.04
N LYS A 63 18.45 7.51 0.16
CA LYS A 63 19.26 8.66 0.59
C LYS A 63 20.54 8.23 1.32
N THR A 64 20.54 7.04 1.91
CA THR A 64 21.70 6.44 2.59
C THR A 64 22.62 5.76 1.58
N LYS A 65 23.92 6.03 1.62
CA LYS A 65 24.86 5.36 0.70
C LYS A 65 25.17 3.95 1.16
N GLN A 66 25.39 3.06 0.21
CA GLN A 66 25.87 1.71 0.50
C GLN A 66 27.21 1.78 1.23
N GLY A 67 27.31 1.10 2.37
CA GLY A 67 28.50 1.12 3.24
C GLY A 67 28.45 2.15 4.36
N GLU A 68 27.45 3.05 4.40
CA GLU A 68 27.19 3.89 5.57
C GLU A 68 26.57 3.09 6.71
N GLU A 69 26.85 3.52 7.94
CA GLU A 69 26.27 2.93 9.13
C GLU A 69 24.74 3.03 9.07
N GLY A 70 24.05 1.90 9.25
CA GLY A 70 22.59 1.85 9.19
C GLY A 70 22.01 1.41 7.84
N PHE A 71 22.77 1.43 6.73
CA PHE A 71 22.27 0.95 5.42
C PHE A 71 21.73 -0.49 5.51
N ASN A 72 22.56 -1.41 6.03
CA ASN A 72 22.17 -2.82 6.16
C ASN A 72 20.96 -3.02 7.09
N LYS A 73 20.82 -2.18 8.14
CA LYS A 73 19.68 -2.27 9.06
C LYS A 73 18.39 -1.86 8.36
N LEU A 74 18.42 -0.72 7.63
CA LEU A 74 17.29 -0.23 6.86
C LEU A 74 16.88 -1.21 5.73
N ASP A 75 17.85 -1.80 5.04
CA ASP A 75 17.59 -2.79 3.99
C ASP A 75 16.91 -4.05 4.53
N VAL A 76 17.40 -4.58 5.66
CA VAL A 76 16.76 -5.73 6.33
C VAL A 76 15.35 -5.39 6.80
N GLU A 77 15.17 -4.24 7.44
CA GLU A 77 13.87 -3.81 7.95
C GLU A 77 12.85 -3.58 6.81
N LEU A 78 13.29 -3.00 5.69
CA LEU A 78 12.46 -2.84 4.49
C LEU A 78 12.01 -4.19 3.95
N LYS A 79 12.93 -5.16 3.85
CA LYS A 79 12.61 -6.52 3.37
C LYS A 79 11.63 -7.23 4.29
N ASP A 80 11.83 -7.16 5.60
CA ASP A 80 10.93 -7.76 6.59
C ASP A 80 9.53 -7.15 6.53
N ASN A 81 9.44 -5.83 6.37
CA ASN A 81 8.15 -5.15 6.21
C ASN A 81 7.47 -5.52 4.89
N LEU A 82 8.21 -5.67 3.79
CA LEU A 82 7.64 -6.12 2.52
C LEU A 82 7.06 -7.54 2.62
N ILE A 83 7.72 -8.46 3.33
CA ILE A 83 7.20 -9.82 3.55
C ILE A 83 5.88 -9.77 4.34
N LYS A 84 5.82 -8.98 5.42
CA LYS A 84 4.57 -8.78 6.19
C LYS A 84 3.47 -8.18 5.32
N PHE A 85 3.82 -7.22 4.49
CA PHE A 85 2.89 -6.55 3.58
C PHE A 85 2.34 -7.51 2.52
N GLN A 86 3.17 -8.38 1.95
CA GLN A 86 2.72 -9.45 1.06
C GLN A 86 1.77 -10.44 1.77
N SER A 87 2.01 -10.74 3.05
CA SER A 87 1.07 -11.53 3.86
C SER A 87 -0.28 -10.83 4.03
N GLN A 88 -0.28 -9.51 4.30
CA GLN A 88 -1.52 -8.73 4.36
C GLN A 88 -2.26 -8.70 3.01
N ILE A 89 -1.54 -8.56 1.89
CA ILE A 89 -2.14 -8.64 0.55
C ILE A 89 -2.81 -10.01 0.35
N ASN A 90 -2.15 -11.11 0.75
CA ASN A 90 -2.74 -12.46 0.70
C ASN A 90 -4.02 -12.56 1.53
N THR A 91 -4.05 -11.96 2.72
CA THR A 91 -5.25 -11.90 3.55
C THR A 91 -6.38 -11.14 2.85
N PHE A 92 -6.11 -9.97 2.27
CA PHE A 92 -7.13 -9.20 1.54
C PHE A 92 -7.75 -9.98 0.39
N ILE A 93 -6.94 -10.57 -0.47
CA ILE A 93 -7.45 -11.25 -1.66
C ILE A 93 -8.24 -12.52 -1.34
N SER A 94 -8.13 -13.06 -0.12
CA SER A 94 -8.98 -14.17 0.32
C SER A 94 -10.46 -13.81 0.43
N PHE A 95 -10.78 -12.51 0.51
CA PHE A 95 -12.14 -11.97 0.47
C PHE A 95 -12.63 -11.61 -0.94
N SER A 96 -11.76 -11.69 -1.95
CA SER A 96 -12.08 -11.30 -3.33
C SER A 96 -12.48 -12.49 -4.19
N ASP A 97 -13.13 -12.24 -5.34
CA ASP A 97 -13.38 -13.28 -6.34
C ASP A 97 -12.09 -13.80 -6.98
N ASP A 98 -12.13 -15.01 -7.54
CA ASP A 98 -10.97 -15.69 -8.12
C ASP A 98 -10.22 -14.86 -9.17
N GLY A 99 -10.95 -14.09 -9.99
CA GLY A 99 -10.36 -13.23 -11.01
C GLY A 99 -9.54 -12.10 -10.41
N THR A 100 -10.12 -11.38 -9.44
CA THR A 100 -9.42 -10.34 -8.68
C THR A 100 -8.22 -10.91 -7.91
N ASN A 101 -8.41 -12.07 -7.26
CA ASN A 101 -7.38 -12.76 -6.50
C ASN A 101 -6.16 -13.11 -7.37
N GLN A 102 -6.39 -13.75 -8.52
CA GLN A 102 -5.32 -14.15 -9.43
C GLN A 102 -4.59 -12.94 -10.02
N ARG A 103 -5.32 -11.88 -10.37
CA ARG A 103 -4.72 -10.64 -10.88
C ARG A 103 -3.78 -10.01 -9.85
N ILE A 104 -4.23 -9.84 -8.60
CA ILE A 104 -3.41 -9.26 -7.53
C ILE A 104 -2.19 -10.15 -7.23
N LYS A 105 -2.35 -11.48 -7.20
CA LYS A 105 -1.21 -12.42 -7.05
C LYS A 105 -0.16 -12.24 -8.15
N ASN A 106 -0.58 -12.08 -9.39
CA ASN A 106 0.31 -11.89 -10.53
C ASN A 106 1.04 -10.53 -10.47
N VAL A 107 0.43 -9.51 -9.87
CA VAL A 107 1.01 -8.16 -9.77
C VAL A 107 2.00 -8.04 -8.60
N TYR A 108 1.68 -8.61 -7.43
CA TYR A 108 2.38 -8.29 -6.17
C TYR A 108 3.10 -9.47 -5.50
N LEU A 109 2.70 -10.71 -5.81
CA LEU A 109 3.13 -11.90 -5.06
C LEU A 109 4.07 -12.81 -5.86
N GLN A 110 4.56 -12.32 -7.01
CA GLN A 110 5.60 -13.00 -7.79
C GLN A 110 6.98 -12.70 -7.21
N ASN A 111 7.91 -13.64 -7.32
CA ASN A 111 9.31 -13.41 -6.97
C ASN A 111 10.06 -12.74 -8.14
N THR A 112 9.64 -11.53 -8.50
CA THR A 112 10.24 -10.75 -9.59
C THR A 112 10.51 -9.32 -9.17
N GLN A 113 11.46 -8.66 -9.85
CA GLN A 113 11.73 -7.23 -9.63
C GLN A 113 10.49 -6.37 -9.92
N GLY A 114 9.67 -6.75 -10.91
CA GLY A 114 8.42 -6.04 -11.21
C GLY A 114 7.43 -6.08 -10.06
N ALA A 115 7.25 -7.24 -9.41
CA ALA A 115 6.39 -7.36 -8.24
C ALA A 115 6.93 -6.54 -7.06
N TYR A 116 8.25 -6.54 -6.84
CA TYR A 116 8.88 -5.69 -5.84
C TYR A 116 8.60 -4.20 -6.08
N LEU A 117 8.76 -3.70 -7.32
CA LEU A 117 8.45 -2.32 -7.67
C LEU A 117 6.96 -2.01 -7.50
N ASN A 118 6.07 -2.93 -7.87
CA ASN A 118 4.63 -2.76 -7.64
C ASN A 118 4.29 -2.63 -6.16
N LEU A 119 4.93 -3.41 -5.27
CA LEU A 119 4.74 -3.28 -3.82
C LEU A 119 5.16 -1.89 -3.32
N LEU A 120 6.28 -1.35 -3.82
CA LEU A 120 6.72 0.00 -3.48
C LEU A 120 5.78 1.09 -4.01
N ASP A 121 5.22 0.91 -5.20
CA ASP A 121 4.23 1.84 -5.76
C ASP A 121 2.91 1.81 -4.98
N LEU A 122 2.46 0.64 -4.52
CA LEU A 122 1.30 0.56 -3.64
C LEU A 122 1.60 1.16 -2.25
N ALA A 123 2.79 0.90 -1.72
CA ALA A 123 3.24 1.49 -0.45
C ALA A 123 3.28 3.03 -0.52
N HIS A 124 3.73 3.58 -1.64
CA HIS A 124 3.67 5.01 -1.93
C HIS A 124 2.23 5.55 -1.82
N ASP A 125 1.27 4.93 -2.50
CA ASP A 125 -0.12 5.39 -2.50
C ASP A 125 -0.77 5.28 -1.10
N LEU A 126 -0.45 4.22 -0.35
CA LEU A 126 -0.87 4.08 1.05
C LEU A 126 -0.24 5.15 1.95
N SER A 127 0.99 5.57 1.66
CA SER A 127 1.63 6.67 2.38
C SER A 127 0.93 8.02 2.14
N GLU A 128 0.45 8.27 0.92
CA GLU A 128 -0.38 9.44 0.60
C GLU A 128 -1.70 9.41 1.37
N LEU A 129 -2.36 8.24 1.41
CA LEU A 129 -3.58 8.07 2.19
C LEU A 129 -3.33 8.31 3.68
N LYS A 130 -2.22 7.79 4.22
CA LYS A 130 -1.84 8.01 5.61
C LYS A 130 -1.58 9.48 5.91
N TYR A 131 -0.91 10.18 5.00
CA TYR A 131 -0.66 11.61 5.10
C TYR A 131 -1.97 12.40 5.21
N VAL A 132 -2.94 12.11 4.32
CA VAL A 132 -4.27 12.72 4.35
C VAL A 132 -4.99 12.43 5.67
N GLN A 133 -5.02 11.17 6.14
CA GLN A 133 -5.62 10.80 7.42
C GLN A 133 -5.05 11.61 8.59
N ASN A 134 -3.72 11.78 8.63
CA ASN A 134 -3.07 12.55 9.68
C ASN A 134 -3.43 14.05 9.59
N LYS A 135 -3.47 14.61 8.38
CA LYS A 135 -3.83 16.01 8.13
C LYS A 135 -5.27 16.33 8.52
N MET A 136 -6.18 15.36 8.39
CA MET A 136 -7.58 15.51 8.82
C MET A 136 -7.72 15.42 10.35
N LYS A 137 -6.92 14.58 11.01
CA LYS A 137 -6.91 14.49 12.49
C LYS A 137 -6.37 15.75 13.16
N SER A 138 -5.36 16.40 12.59
CA SER A 138 -4.77 17.62 13.15
C SER A 138 -5.61 18.89 12.98
N LYS A 139 -6.69 18.82 12.19
CA LYS A 139 -7.66 19.91 12.00
C LYS A 139 -8.88 19.83 12.93
N LYS A 140 -8.96 18.81 13.78
CA LYS A 140 -9.94 18.69 14.86
C LYS A 140 -9.33 19.16 16.17
#